data_AF-A0A179EW09-F1
#
_entry.id   AF-A0A179EW09-F1
#
_cell.length_a   1.000
_cell.length_b   1.000
_cell.length_c   1.000
_cell.angle_alpha   90.00
_cell.angle_beta   90.00
_cell.angle_gamma   90.00
#
_symmetry.space_group_name_H-M   'P 1'
#
loop_
_entity.id
_entity.type
_entity.pdbx_description
1 polymer ?
#
loop_
_entity_poly.entity_id
_entity_poly.type
_entity_poly.pdbx_seq_one_letter_code
_entity_poly.pdbx_strand_id
1 'polypeptide(L)'
;MVKNVSIRNKAELEGFKKLIKKIEKITEKELQEIISIWLESNIQTHHYIEKSYWEKNLPVVEKELPKAEIFVDQIDDKIVGFIGIMDGYIECLS
;
A
#
# COMPACT_ATOMS: atom_id res chain seq x y z
N MET A 1 39.64 1.94 16.57
CA MET A 1 39.38 2.13 15.13
C MET A 1 37.92 2.53 14.96
N VAL A 2 37.63 3.81 14.71
CA VAL A 2 36.28 4.25 14.35
C VAL A 2 36.14 4.00 12.86
N LYS A 3 35.27 3.06 12.47
CA LYS A 3 34.94 2.88 11.05
C LYS A 3 34.11 4.08 10.63
N ASN A 4 34.72 4.99 9.87
CA ASN A 4 34.00 6.02 9.14
C ASN A 4 32.95 5.33 8.27
N VAL A 5 31.67 5.55 8.60
CA VAL A 5 30.56 5.12 7.75
C VAL A 5 30.59 6.01 6.52
N SER A 6 30.81 5.38 5.37
CA SER A 6 30.90 6.03 4.05
C SER A 6 29.72 6.98 3.82
N ILE A 7 30.04 8.19 3.37
CA ILE A 7 29.06 9.09 2.76
C ILE A 7 28.43 8.32 1.59
N ARG A 8 27.15 7.98 1.72
CA ARG A 8 26.40 7.23 0.70
C ARG A 8 26.23 8.08 -0.55
N ASN A 9 26.31 7.47 -1.72
CA ASN A 9 26.28 8.22 -2.97
C ASN A 9 24.86 8.75 -3.25
N LYS A 10 24.76 9.81 -4.08
CA LYS A 10 23.49 10.46 -4.41
C LYS A 10 22.49 9.52 -5.10
N ALA A 11 22.95 8.51 -5.86
CA ALA A 11 22.08 7.54 -6.52
C ALA A 11 21.46 6.54 -5.52
N GLU A 12 22.17 6.15 -4.46
CA GLU A 12 21.61 5.37 -3.36
C GLU A 12 20.56 6.19 -2.60
N LEU A 13 20.82 7.49 -2.35
CA LEU A 13 19.85 8.38 -1.73
C LEU A 13 18.63 8.66 -2.61
N GLU A 14 18.81 8.79 -3.92
CA GLU A 14 17.72 8.90 -4.91
C GLU A 14 16.93 7.58 -5.01
N GLY A 15 17.59 6.43 -4.85
CA GLY A 15 16.94 5.12 -4.72
C GLY A 15 16.10 4.97 -3.44
N PHE A 16 16.53 5.59 -2.33
CA PHE A 16 15.75 5.71 -1.09
C PHE A 16 14.64 6.76 -1.16
N LYS A 17 14.69 7.65 -2.15
CA LYS A 17 13.70 8.70 -2.41
C LYS A 17 12.49 8.19 -3.19
N LYS A 18 12.28 6.88 -3.19
CA LYS A 18 11.01 6.25 -3.56
C LYS A 18 10.03 6.54 -2.44
N LEU A 19 9.60 7.80 -2.45
CA LEU A 19 8.65 8.37 -1.52
C LEU A 19 7.32 7.68 -1.79
N ILE A 20 6.65 7.33 -0.70
CA ILE A 20 5.23 7.00 -0.70
C ILE A 20 4.50 7.99 -1.61
N LYS A 21 3.90 7.49 -2.69
CA LYS A 21 3.29 8.28 -3.76
C LYS A 21 1.80 8.42 -3.49
N LYS A 22 1.29 9.64 -3.51
CA LYS A 22 -0.16 9.88 -3.54
C LYS A 22 -0.73 9.52 -4.92
N ILE A 23 -1.82 8.76 -4.95
CA ILE A 23 -2.59 8.50 -6.16
C ILE A 23 -3.66 9.58 -6.30
N GLU A 24 -3.54 10.42 -7.32
CA GLU A 24 -4.54 11.47 -7.64
C GLU A 24 -5.78 10.90 -8.33
N LYS A 25 -5.59 9.88 -9.17
CA LYS A 25 -6.66 9.14 -9.83
C LYS A 25 -6.25 7.69 -9.97
N ILE A 26 -6.94 6.81 -9.25
CA ILE A 26 -6.67 5.38 -9.29
C ILE A 26 -7.04 4.81 -10.65
N THR A 27 -6.10 4.09 -11.26
CA THR A 27 -6.38 3.29 -12.46
C THR A 27 -6.95 1.93 -12.07
N GLU A 28 -7.61 1.26 -13.02
CA GLU A 28 -8.10 -0.11 -12.80
C GLU A 28 -6.98 -1.06 -12.38
N LYS A 29 -5.80 -0.95 -13.01
CA LYS A 29 -4.64 -1.76 -12.65
C LYS A 29 -4.19 -1.53 -11.20
N GLU A 30 -4.05 -0.27 -10.79
CA GLU A 30 -3.64 0.08 -9.43
C GLU A 30 -4.71 -0.35 -8.40
N LEU A 31 -5.99 -0.21 -8.73
CA LEU A 31 -7.10 -0.68 -7.89
C LEU A 31 -7.03 -2.19 -7.66
N GLN A 32 -6.84 -2.99 -8.71
CA GLN A 32 -6.71 -4.44 -8.60
C GLN A 32 -5.46 -4.85 -7.80
N GLU A 33 -4.33 -4.15 -7.96
CA GLU A 33 -3.12 -4.37 -7.16
C GLU A 33 -3.38 -4.08 -5.67
N ILE A 34 -4.01 -2.95 -5.35
CA ILE A 34 -4.34 -2.55 -3.97
C ILE A 34 -5.34 -3.50 -3.31
N ILE A 35 -6.41 -3.90 -4.02
CA ILE A 35 -7.41 -4.85 -3.52
C ILE A 35 -6.77 -6.21 -3.24
N SER A 36 -5.84 -6.65 -4.08
CA SER A 36 -5.12 -7.90 -3.87
C SER A 36 -4.27 -7.84 -2.60
N ILE A 37 -3.53 -6.75 -2.39
CA ILE A 37 -2.74 -6.52 -1.17
C ILE A 37 -3.65 -6.48 0.06
N TRP A 38 -4.76 -5.75 -0.01
CA TRP A 38 -5.74 -5.67 1.07
C TRP A 38 -6.26 -7.05 1.47
N LEU A 39 -6.68 -7.86 0.49
CA LEU A 39 -7.26 -9.17 0.73
C LEU A 39 -6.24 -10.12 1.36
N GLU A 40 -5.05 -10.20 0.77
CA GLU A 40 -3.99 -11.09 1.22
C GLU A 40 -3.53 -10.71 2.63
N SER A 41 -3.27 -9.42 2.88
CA SER A 41 -2.84 -8.91 4.18
C SER A 41 -3.88 -9.18 5.28
N ASN A 42 -5.17 -8.95 4.99
CA ASN A 42 -6.22 -9.20 5.97
C ASN A 42 -6.41 -10.69 6.27
N ILE A 43 -6.36 -11.57 5.26
CA ILE A 43 -6.42 -13.02 5.47
C ILE A 43 -5.24 -13.50 6.33
N GLN A 44 -4.04 -12.99 6.07
CA GLN A 44 -2.83 -13.39 6.81
C GLN A 44 -2.86 -12.87 8.26
N THR A 45 -3.16 -11.59 8.45
CA THR A 45 -3.13 -10.93 9.77
C THR A 45 -4.28 -11.40 10.66
N HIS A 46 -5.47 -11.56 10.07
CA HIS A 46 -6.68 -11.95 10.77
C HIS A 46 -7.08 -13.39 10.42
N HIS A 47 -6.12 -14.32 10.45
CA HIS A 47 -6.34 -15.74 10.17
C HIS A 47 -7.39 -16.43 11.08
N TYR A 48 -7.76 -15.79 12.19
CA TYR A 48 -8.84 -16.22 13.07
C TYR A 48 -10.25 -15.85 12.56
N ILE A 49 -10.34 -14.98 11.54
CA ILE A 49 -11.57 -14.67 10.81
C ILE A 49 -11.58 -15.49 9.53
N GLU A 50 -12.73 -16.12 9.24
CA GLU A 50 -12.91 -16.93 8.04
C GLU A 50 -12.57 -16.17 6.76
N LYS A 51 -11.78 -16.78 5.87
CA LYS A 51 -11.41 -16.21 4.57
C LYS A 51 -12.62 -15.69 3.78
N SER A 52 -13.72 -16.43 3.84
CA SER A 52 -14.97 -16.09 3.16
C SER A 52 -15.58 -14.76 3.61
N TYR A 53 -15.29 -14.28 4.81
CA TYR A 53 -15.71 -12.96 5.28
C TYR A 53 -15.02 -11.87 4.46
N TRP A 54 -13.71 -11.96 4.28
CA TRP A 54 -12.93 -10.99 3.51
C TRP A 54 -13.34 -10.99 2.03
N GLU A 55 -13.49 -12.18 1.44
CA GLU A 55 -13.92 -12.34 0.04
C GLU A 55 -15.32 -11.74 -0.21
N LYS A 56 -16.25 -11.90 0.73
CA LYS A 56 -17.60 -11.31 0.62
C LYS A 56 -17.60 -9.79 0.71
N ASN A 57 -16.60 -9.19 1.34
CA ASN A 57 -16.48 -7.74 1.48
C ASN A 57 -15.74 -7.08 0.31
N LEU A 58 -15.09 -7.84 -0.58
CA LEU A 58 -14.38 -7.31 -1.75
C LEU A 58 -15.21 -6.31 -2.58
N PRO A 59 -16.48 -6.60 -2.95
CA PRO A 59 -17.25 -5.66 -3.78
C PRO A 59 -17.52 -4.31 -3.08
N VAL A 60 -17.58 -4.32 -1.74
CA VAL A 60 -17.74 -3.09 -0.96
C VAL A 60 -16.43 -2.31 -0.97
N VAL A 61 -15.31 -2.97 -0.68
CA VAL A 61 -13.98 -2.34 -0.67
C VAL A 61 -13.63 -1.77 -2.04
N GLU A 62 -13.85 -2.52 -3.12
CA GLU A 62 -13.59 -2.08 -4.50
C GLU A 62 -14.35 -0.79 -4.85
N LYS A 63 -15.57 -0.63 -4.31
CA LYS A 63 -16.39 0.56 -4.52
C LYS A 63 -15.99 1.75 -3.64
N GLU A 64 -15.58 1.50 -2.41
CA GLU A 64 -15.28 2.55 -1.43
C GLU A 64 -13.84 3.06 -1.52
N LEU A 65 -12.88 2.20 -1.87
CA LEU A 65 -11.45 2.53 -1.90
C LEU A 65 -11.10 3.71 -2.84
N PRO A 66 -11.72 3.87 -4.03
CA PRO A 66 -11.50 5.04 -4.88
C PRO A 66 -11.95 6.38 -4.28
N LYS A 67 -12.70 6.37 -3.17
CA LYS A 67 -13.14 7.59 -2.47
C LYS A 67 -12.16 8.05 -1.39
N ALA A 68 -11.24 7.19 -0.98
CA ALA A 68 -10.22 7.50 0.00
C ALA A 68 -9.04 8.23 -0.65
N GLU A 69 -8.28 8.98 0.16
CA GLU A 69 -6.95 9.42 -0.22
C GLU A 69 -6.00 8.22 -0.13
N ILE A 70 -5.48 7.80 -1.28
CA ILE A 70 -4.61 6.62 -1.38
C ILE A 70 -3.15 7.05 -1.55
N PHE A 71 -2.30 6.48 -0.71
CA PHE A 71 -0.86 6.57 -0.80
C PHE A 71 -0.28 5.18 -1.00
N VAL A 72 0.71 5.03 -1.87
CA VAL A 72 1.30 3.72 -2.21
C VAL A 72 2.81 3.73 -2.08
N ASP A 73 3.35 2.60 -1.66
CA ASP A 73 4.77 2.28 -1.85
C ASP A 73 4.92 1.39 -3.08
N GLN A 74 6.00 1.59 -3.84
CA GLN A 74 6.22 0.92 -5.12
C GLN A 74 7.65 0.42 -5.27
N ILE A 75 7.82 -0.85 -5.64
CA ILE A 75 9.10 -1.45 -6.04
C ILE A 75 8.96 -1.88 -7.50
N ASP A 76 9.88 -1.43 -8.35
CA ASP A 76 9.87 -1.72 -9.80
C ASP A 76 8.48 -1.56 -10.46
N ASP A 77 7.83 -0.42 -10.23
CA ASP A 77 6.49 -0.07 -10.73
C ASP A 77 5.32 -0.98 -10.28
N LYS A 78 5.57 -1.85 -9.30
CA LYS A 78 4.56 -2.66 -8.63
C LYS A 78 4.21 -2.06 -7.27
N ILE A 79 2.93 -1.91 -6.96
CA ILE A 79 2.50 -1.53 -5.61
C ILE A 79 2.84 -2.68 -4.65
N VAL A 80 3.53 -2.35 -3.55
CA VAL A 80 3.92 -3.32 -2.51
C VAL A 80 3.29 -3.04 -1.15
N GLY A 81 2.65 -1.89 -1.00
CA GLY A 81 1.89 -1.50 0.18
C GLY A 81 1.11 -0.22 -0.09
N PHE A 82 0.10 0.04 0.73
CA PHE A 82 -0.72 1.24 0.61
C PHE A 82 -1.29 1.72 1.94
N ILE A 83 -1.67 2.99 1.96
CA ILE A 83 -2.39 3.66 3.03
C ILE A 83 -3.64 4.29 2.43
N GLY A 84 -4.81 3.95 2.98
CA GLY A 84 -6.08 4.61 2.69
C GLY A 84 -6.50 5.52 3.84
N ILE A 85 -6.73 6.79 3.52
CA ILE A 85 -7.20 7.80 4.47
C ILE A 85 -8.59 8.26 4.06
N MET A 86 -9.56 8.20 4.98
CA MET A 86 -10.91 8.74 4.79
C MET A 86 -11.22 9.69 5.94
N ASP A 87 -11.72 10.89 5.62
CA ASP A 87 -12.05 11.95 6.58
C ASP A 87 -10.94 12.28 7.59
N GLY A 88 -9.67 12.15 7.18
CA GLY A 88 -8.49 12.42 8.01
C GLY A 88 -8.07 11.27 8.93
N TYR A 89 -8.72 10.11 8.84
CA TYR A 89 -8.37 8.90 9.59
C TYR A 89 -7.79 7.83 8.68
N ILE A 90 -6.80 7.09 9.17
CA ILE A 90 -6.30 5.89 8.49
C ILE A 90 -7.38 4.81 8.63
N GLU A 91 -8.00 4.44 7.53
CA GLU A 91 -9.01 3.38 7.50
C GLU A 91 -8.44 2.06 6.98
N CYS A 92 -7.32 2.12 6.25
CA CYS A 92 -6.70 0.94 5.67
C CYS A 92 -5.17 1.09 5.58
N LEU A 93 -4.45 0.05 6.01
CA LEU A 93 -3.00 -0.06 5.90
C LEU A 93 -2.66 -1.52 5.60
N SER A 94 -1.89 -1.77 4.55
CA SER A 94 -1.39 -3.11 4.20
C SER A 94 -0.13 -3.02 3.36
#